data_AF-A0A256W7E9-F1
#
_entry.id   AF-A0A256W7E9-F1
#
_cell.length_a   1.000
_cell.length_b   1.000
_cell.length_c   1.000
_cell.angle_alpha   90.00
_cell.angle_beta   90.00
_cell.angle_gamma   90.00
#
_symmetry.space_group_name_H-M   'P 1'
#
loop_
_entity.id
_entity.type
_entity.pdbx_description
1 polymer ?
#
loop_
_entity_poly.entity_id
_entity_poly.type
_entity_poly.pdbx_seq_one_letter_code
_entity_poly.pdbx_strand_id
1 'polypeptide(L)'
;MMTDMSKNGFIRSMQGRDGGYVFAKNANEIFLSDVIDAVEGMDYYTGCIMGHDQCSSENPCSLHEAYGPIRDKLVGFLESTTIAKLKNIDIVKY
;
A
#
# COMPACT_ATOMS: atom_id res chain seq x y z
N MET A 1 -4.18 -12.21 -2.17
CA MET A 1 -2.86 -11.59 -1.89
C MET A 1 -1.73 -12.12 -2.77
N MET A 2 -1.16 -13.32 -2.54
CA MET A 2 0.04 -13.77 -3.30
C MET A 2 -0.21 -13.87 -4.81
N THR A 3 -1.38 -14.35 -5.22
CA THR A 3 -1.79 -14.36 -6.63
C THR A 3 -1.84 -12.96 -7.23
N ASP A 4 -2.34 -11.97 -6.48
CA ASP A 4 -2.49 -10.60 -6.98
C ASP A 4 -1.13 -9.90 -7.08
N MET A 5 -0.25 -10.11 -6.11
CA MET A 5 1.15 -9.69 -6.21
C MET A 5 1.89 -10.34 -7.37
N SER A 6 1.57 -11.60 -7.69
CA SER A 6 2.16 -12.30 -8.84
C SER A 6 1.63 -11.76 -10.17
N LYS A 7 0.32 -11.50 -10.27
CA LYS A 7 -0.30 -10.90 -11.47
C LYS A 7 0.22 -9.50 -11.75
N ASN A 8 0.48 -8.72 -10.71
CA ASN A 8 1.07 -7.38 -10.82
C ASN A 8 2.60 -7.38 -11.00
N GLY A 9 3.23 -8.56 -11.11
CA GLY A 9 4.65 -8.69 -11.43
C GLY A 9 5.59 -8.27 -10.30
N PHE A 10 5.12 -8.22 -9.05
CA PHE A 10 5.96 -7.94 -7.89
C PHE A 10 6.69 -9.19 -7.39
N ILE A 11 6.05 -10.35 -7.54
CA ILE A 11 6.61 -11.66 -7.19
C ILE A 11 6.42 -12.65 -8.34
N ARG A 12 7.21 -13.72 -8.35
CA ARG A 12 7.05 -14.86 -9.25
C ARG A 12 7.08 -16.16 -8.47
N SER A 13 6.29 -17.13 -8.92
CA SER A 13 6.31 -18.47 -8.35
C SER A 13 7.51 -19.27 -8.90
N MET A 14 8.26 -19.92 -8.02
CA MET A 14 9.24 -20.93 -8.36
C MET A 14 8.67 -22.32 -8.06
N GLN A 15 8.75 -23.22 -9.03
CA GLN A 15 8.32 -24.61 -8.90
C GLN A 15 9.45 -25.50 -8.40
N GLY A 16 9.11 -26.60 -7.73
CA GLY A 16 10.06 -27.58 -7.21
C GLY A 16 9.86 -27.86 -5.73
N ARG A 17 10.67 -28.79 -5.18
CA ARG A 17 10.64 -29.17 -3.76
C ARG A 17 10.91 -27.97 -2.83
N ASP A 18 11.82 -27.10 -3.25
CA ASP A 18 12.17 -25.84 -2.57
C ASP A 18 11.47 -24.63 -3.23
N GLY A 19 10.29 -24.87 -3.82
CA GLY A 19 9.50 -23.84 -4.48
C GLY A 19 8.94 -22.80 -3.52
N GLY A 20 8.28 -21.79 -4.08
CA GLY A 20 7.72 -20.69 -3.30
C GLY A 20 7.54 -19.44 -4.16
N TYR A 21 7.59 -18.28 -3.53
CA TYR A 21 7.57 -17.00 -4.22
C TYR A 21 8.87 -16.25 -3.98
N VAL A 22 9.36 -15.60 -5.04
CA VAL A 22 10.51 -14.70 -4.96
C VAL A 22 10.11 -13.35 -5.54
N PHE A 23 10.74 -12.28 -5.07
CA PHE A 23 10.54 -10.96 -5.67
C PHE A 23 10.97 -10.99 -7.14
N ALA A 24 10.13 -10.43 -8.00
CA ALA A 24 10.40 -10.24 -9.42
C ALA A 24 11.03 -8.85 -9.69
N LYS A 25 10.99 -7.94 -8.71
CA LYS A 25 11.61 -6.61 -8.73
C LYS A 25 12.51 -6.41 -7.50
N ASN A 26 13.34 -5.37 -7.47
CA ASN A 26 14.08 -5.04 -6.26
C ASN A 26 13.11 -4.59 -5.16
N ALA A 27 13.30 -5.02 -3.92
CA ALA A 27 12.43 -4.61 -2.80
C ALA A 27 12.47 -3.09 -2.51
N ASN A 28 13.49 -2.38 -3.03
CA ASN A 28 13.57 -0.91 -2.99
C ASN A 28 12.67 -0.23 -4.04
N GLU A 29 12.11 -0.98 -4.98
CA GLU A 29 11.24 -0.49 -6.06
C GLU A 29 9.77 -0.91 -5.86
N ILE A 30 9.46 -1.52 -4.71
CA ILE A 30 8.10 -1.93 -4.35
C ILE A 30 7.70 -1.11 -3.14
N PHE A 31 6.75 -0.19 -3.33
CA PHE A 31 6.20 0.65 -2.28
C PHE A 31 5.05 -0.05 -1.55
N LEU A 32 4.71 0.43 -0.35
CA LEU A 32 3.55 -0.12 0.37
C LEU A 32 2.24 0.17 -0.36
N SER A 33 2.15 1.34 -1.00
CA SER A 33 1.04 1.69 -1.90
C SER A 33 0.86 0.65 -3.01
N ASP A 34 1.95 0.17 -3.64
CA ASP A 34 1.89 -0.86 -4.68
C ASP A 34 1.29 -2.18 -4.17
N VAL A 35 1.65 -2.58 -2.95
CA VAL A 35 1.13 -3.81 -2.33
C VAL A 35 -0.34 -3.68 -1.98
N ILE A 36 -0.74 -2.55 -1.40
CA ILE A 36 -2.13 -2.27 -1.05
C ILE A 36 -2.98 -2.21 -2.32
N ASP A 37 -2.53 -1.48 -3.33
CA ASP A 37 -3.26 -1.34 -4.60
C ASP A 37 -3.45 -2.69 -5.29
N ALA A 38 -2.42 -3.53 -5.29
CA ALA A 38 -2.49 -4.86 -5.90
C ALA A 38 -3.49 -5.80 -5.20
N VAL A 39 -3.76 -5.62 -3.90
CA VAL A 39 -4.50 -6.59 -3.08
C VAL A 39 -5.91 -6.11 -2.73
N GLU A 40 -6.04 -4.82 -2.39
CA GLU A 40 -7.26 -4.19 -1.88
C GLU A 40 -7.71 -2.99 -2.73
N GLY A 41 -6.78 -2.36 -3.45
CA GLY A 41 -7.00 -1.10 -4.17
C GLY A 41 -6.77 0.13 -3.28
N MET A 42 -6.26 1.22 -3.86
CA MET A 42 -5.99 2.46 -3.13
C MET A 42 -7.21 3.36 -2.88
N ASP A 43 -8.35 3.06 -3.49
CA ASP A 43 -9.57 3.91 -3.44
C ASP A 43 -10.06 4.17 -2.01
N TYR A 44 -9.95 3.18 -1.12
CA TYR A 44 -10.33 3.33 0.29
C TYR A 44 -9.43 4.34 1.03
N TYR A 45 -8.16 4.45 0.62
CA TYR A 45 -7.16 5.30 1.27
C TYR A 45 -7.14 6.72 0.71
N THR A 46 -7.61 6.91 -0.53
CA THR A 46 -7.68 8.23 -1.20
C THR A 46 -9.07 8.87 -1.11
N GLY A 47 -10.10 8.08 -0.84
CA GLY A 47 -11.48 8.51 -0.68
C GLY A 47 -11.77 9.31 0.60
N CYS A 48 -13.05 9.63 0.81
CA CYS A 48 -13.52 10.31 2.00
C CYS A 48 -13.83 9.31 3.12
N ILE A 49 -13.49 9.65 4.37
CA ILE A 49 -13.87 8.86 5.56
C ILE A 49 -15.39 8.62 5.69
N MET A 50 -16.20 9.49 5.08
CA MET A 50 -17.66 9.36 5.06
C MET A 50 -18.18 8.46 3.93
N GLY A 51 -17.30 7.80 3.17
CA GLY A 51 -17.69 6.88 2.10
C GLY A 51 -18.02 7.55 0.77
N HIS A 52 -17.60 8.81 0.56
CA HIS A 52 -17.61 9.42 -0.77
C HIS A 52 -16.35 9.00 -1.55
N ASP A 53 -16.52 8.75 -2.86
CA ASP A 53 -15.44 8.32 -3.76
C ASP A 53 -14.29 9.32 -3.82
N GLN A 54 -14.56 10.61 -3.58
CA GLN A 54 -13.55 11.65 -3.56
C GLN A 54 -13.71 12.56 -2.34
N CYS A 55 -12.57 12.94 -1.76
CA CYS A 55 -12.48 13.99 -0.76
C CYS A 55 -11.63 15.12 -1.35
N SER A 56 -12.31 16.22 -1.74
CA SER A 56 -11.73 17.36 -2.48
C SER A 56 -11.93 18.66 -1.70
N SER A 57 -10.94 19.55 -1.82
CA SER A 57 -11.01 20.92 -1.29
C SER A 57 -11.95 21.82 -2.10
N GLU A 58 -12.36 21.41 -3.30
CA GLU A 58 -13.32 22.15 -4.12
C GLU A 58 -14.76 22.04 -3.58
N ASN A 59 -15.09 20.89 -2.99
CA ASN A 59 -16.37 20.61 -2.35
C ASN A 59 -16.13 20.01 -0.95
N PRO A 60 -15.66 20.82 0.01
CA PRO A 60 -15.25 20.32 1.31
C PRO A 60 -16.48 19.87 2.11
N CYS A 61 -16.44 18.64 2.62
CA CYS A 61 -17.38 18.19 3.63
C CYS A 61 -17.01 18.78 5.01
N SER A 62 -17.91 18.66 5.99
CA SER A 62 -17.68 19.15 7.35
C SER A 62 -16.43 18.56 8.04
N LEU A 63 -15.94 17.42 7.57
CA LEU A 63 -14.72 16.77 8.09
C LEU A 63 -13.48 17.03 7.23
N HIS A 64 -13.59 17.72 6.08
CA HIS A 64 -12.49 17.84 5.12
C HIS A 64 -11.23 18.44 5.74
N GLU A 65 -11.36 19.57 6.43
CA GLU A 65 -10.24 20.27 7.06
C GLU A 65 -9.55 19.44 8.15
N ALA A 66 -10.30 18.60 8.85
CA ALA A 66 -9.76 17.74 9.91
C ALA A 66 -9.15 16.44 9.35
N TYR A 67 -9.78 15.83 8.36
CA TYR A 67 -9.42 14.51 7.84
C TYR A 67 -8.47 14.55 6.64
N GLY A 68 -8.63 15.50 5.72
CA GLY A 68 -7.81 15.64 4.51
C GLY A 68 -6.30 15.58 4.80
N PRO A 69 -5.78 16.40 5.73
CA PRO A 69 -4.35 16.35 6.08
C PRO A 69 -3.89 15.03 6.70
N ILE A 70 -4.78 14.29 7.37
CA ILE A 70 -4.47 12.98 7.96
C ILE A 70 -4.39 11.94 6.84
N ARG A 71 -5.37 11.93 5.94
CA ARG A 71 -5.37 11.09 4.74
C ARG A 71 -4.10 11.32 3.92
N ASP A 72 -3.76 12.57 3.62
CA ASP A 72 -2.60 12.90 2.78
C ASP A 72 -1.28 12.45 3.43
N LYS A 73 -1.16 12.56 4.76
CA LYS A 73 -0.02 12.01 5.50
C LYS A 73 0.05 10.49 5.43
N LEU A 74 -1.07 9.81 5.54
CA LEU A 74 -1.15 8.35 5.43
C LEU A 74 -0.75 7.90 4.02
N VAL A 75 -1.38 8.46 2.99
CA VAL A 75 -1.10 8.14 1.59
C VAL A 75 0.37 8.43 1.27
N GLY A 76 0.89 9.60 1.66
CA GLY A 76 2.31 9.93 1.47
C GLY A 76 3.27 9.00 2.21
N PHE A 77 2.90 8.47 3.38
CA PHE A 77 3.68 7.43 4.05
C PHE A 77 3.70 6.11 3.26
N LEU A 78 2.56 5.69 2.71
CA LEU A 78 2.44 4.46 1.93
C LEU A 78 3.22 4.55 0.61
N GLU A 79 3.14 5.70 -0.07
CA GLU A 79 3.81 5.97 -1.34
C GLU A 79 5.33 6.20 -1.21
N SER A 80 5.82 6.55 -0.03
CA SER A 80 7.26 6.80 0.20
C SER A 80 7.99 5.68 0.94
N THR A 81 7.26 4.64 1.37
CA THR A 81 7.82 3.52 2.13
C THR A 81 7.95 2.30 1.23
N THR A 82 9.18 1.81 1.06
CA THR A 82 9.46 0.59 0.27
C THR A 82 9.47 -0.65 1.15
N ILE A 83 9.25 -1.83 0.55
CA ILE A 83 9.34 -3.11 1.25
C ILE A 83 10.73 -3.32 1.85
N ALA A 84 11.79 -2.86 1.17
CA ALA A 84 13.15 -2.91 1.70
C ALA A 84 13.30 -2.14 3.03
N LYS A 85 12.57 -1.04 3.22
CA LYS A 85 12.61 -0.23 4.45
C LYS A 85 12.04 -0.99 5.66
N LEU A 86 11.22 -2.02 5.45
CA LEU A 86 10.65 -2.86 6.51
C LEU A 86 11.62 -3.93 7.03
N LYS A 87 12.76 -4.16 6.36
CA LYS A 87 13.69 -5.27 6.65
C LYS A 87 14.31 -5.22 8.06
N ASN A 88 14.29 -4.06 8.73
CA ASN A 88 14.90 -3.83 10.04
C ASN A 88 13.95 -3.14 11.02
N ILE A 89 12.70 -3.59 11.11
CA ILE A 89 11.87 -3.21 12.25
C ILE A 89 12.24 -4.17 13.37
N ASP A 90 13.00 -3.68 14.36
CA ASP A 90 13.11 -4.33 15.67
C ASP A 90 11.69 -4.53 16.18
N ILE A 91 11.15 -5.74 15.95
CA ILE A 91 9.82 -6.10 16.41
C ILE A 91 9.92 -6.06 17.92
N VAL A 92 9.43 -4.98 18.53
CA VAL A 92 9.15 -4.94 19.96
C VAL A 92 8.11 -6.02 20.19
N LYS A 93 8.60 -7.20 20.58
CA LYS A 93 7.76 -8.29 21.07
C LYS A 93 7.15 -7.77 22.37
N TYR A 94 5.90 -7.34 22.29
CA TYR A 94 5.04 -7.25 23.47
C TYR A 94 4.64 -8.66 23.90
#